data_AF-A0A7S7TQF2-F1
#
_entry.id   AF-A0A7S7TQF2-F1
#
_cell.length_a   1.000
_cell.length_b   1.000
_cell.length_c   1.000
_cell.angle_alpha   90.00
_cell.angle_beta   90.00
_cell.angle_gamma   90.00
#
_symmetry.space_group_name_H-M   'P 1'
#
loop_
_entity.id
_entity.type
_entity.pdbx_description
1 polymer ?
#
loop_
_entity_poly.entity_id
_entity_poly.type
_entity_poly.pdbx_seq_one_letter_code
_entity_poly.pdbx_strand_id
1 'polypeptide(L)' 'MTFSEWSMAVNRRLKYIYAISIDDAGIDRELLKSHWEEKEAPFDFVSWFGNKYDLDPRQMFGHLCG' A
#
# COMPACT_ATOMS: atom_id res chain seq x y z
N MET A 1 6.48 -6.54 15.57
CA MET A 1 5.61 -5.51 14.98
C MET A 1 4.17 -5.94 15.15
N THR A 2 3.38 -5.11 15.82
CA THR A 2 1.94 -5.34 16.00
C THR A 2 1.17 -5.10 14.69
N PHE A 3 -0.06 -5.60 14.59
CA PHE A 3 -0.94 -5.32 13.45
C PHE A 3 -1.14 -3.81 13.23
N SER A 4 -1.27 -3.04 14.32
CA SER A 4 -1.44 -1.59 14.25
C SER A 4 -0.21 -0.89 13.66
N GLU A 5 1.00 -1.31 14.05
CA GLU A 5 2.24 -0.76 13.49
C GLU A 5 2.41 -1.14 12.02
N TRP A 6 2.11 -2.40 11.66
CA TRP A 6 2.16 -2.88 10.28
C TRP A 6 1.18 -2.12 9.39
N SER A 7 -0.08 -2.00 9.81
CA SER A 7 -1.12 -1.28 9.06
C SER A 7 -0.80 0.22 8.94
N MET A 8 -0.22 0.83 9.98
CA MET A 8 0.23 2.21 9.92
C MET A 8 1.39 2.41 8.93
N ALA A 9 2.30 1.44 8.82
CA ALA A 9 3.38 1.44 7.83
C ALA A 9 2.83 1.30 6.40
N VAL A 10 1.88 0.38 6.17
CA VAL A 10 1.15 0.24 4.90
C VAL A 10 0.47 1.55 4.51
N ASN A 11 -0.29 2.15 5.44
CA ASN A 11 -1.00 3.41 5.19
C ASN A 11 -0.04 4.56 4.84
N ARG A 12 1.07 4.70 5.57
CA ARG A 12 2.10 5.69 5.26
C ARG A 12 2.70 5.48 3.86
N ARG A 13 2.88 4.23 3.45
CA ARG A 13 3.48 3.89 2.15
C ARG A 13 2.51 4.10 1.00
N LEU A 14 1.25 3.68 1.12
CA LEU A 14 0.18 4.02 0.18
C LEU A 14 0.06 5.53 0.02
N LYS A 15 0.03 6.27 1.14
CA LYS A 15 -0.01 7.73 1.14
C LYS A 15 1.21 8.39 0.56
N TYR A 16 2.36 7.72 0.48
CA TYR A 16 3.59 8.25 -0.10
C TYR A 16 3.66 7.93 -1.60
N ILE A 17 3.36 6.70 -1.99
CA ILE A 17 3.49 6.23 -3.38
C ILE A 17 2.27 6.66 -4.21
N TYR A 18 1.05 6.42 -3.71
CA TYR A 18 -0.19 6.52 -4.49
C TYR A 18 -1.11 7.67 -4.07
N ALA A 19 -0.74 8.46 -3.06
CA ALA A 19 -1.58 9.53 -2.48
C ALA A 19 -2.83 9.08 -1.73
N ILE A 20 -3.11 7.78 -1.71
CA ILE A 20 -4.32 7.23 -1.11
C ILE A 20 -4.01 6.70 0.30
N SER A 21 -4.99 6.77 1.19
CA SER A 21 -4.96 6.02 2.44
C SER A 21 -5.55 4.62 2.28
N ILE A 22 -5.39 3.77 3.30
CA ILE A 22 -6.09 2.48 3.38
C ILE A 22 -7.62 2.66 3.22
N ASP A 23 -8.16 3.72 3.82
CA ASP A 23 -9.59 4.05 3.79
C ASP A 23 -10.03 4.55 2.41
N ASP A 24 -9.26 5.47 1.80
CA ASP A 24 -9.50 5.95 0.42
C ASP A 24 -9.46 4.80 -0.60
N ALA A 25 -8.58 3.83 -0.35
CA ALA A 25 -8.39 2.66 -1.20
C ALA A 25 -9.46 1.57 -0.96
N GLY A 26 -10.35 1.75 0.02
CA GLY A 26 -11.39 0.77 0.38
C GLY A 26 -10.81 -0.57 0.83
N ILE A 27 -9.62 -0.57 1.45
CA ILE A 27 -8.95 -1.80 1.87
C ILE A 27 -9.56 -2.30 3.17
N ASP A 28 -10.16 -3.48 3.09
CA ASP A 28 -10.76 -4.14 4.25
C ASP A 28 -9.74 -4.52 5.33
N ARG A 29 -10.17 -4.40 6.58
CA ARG A 29 -9.35 -4.79 7.74
C ARG A 29 -9.01 -6.28 7.72
N GLU A 30 -9.94 -7.11 7.24
CA GLU A 30 -9.72 -8.56 7.13
C GLU A 30 -8.61 -8.88 6.13
N LEU A 31 -8.61 -8.21 4.97
CA LEU A 31 -7.54 -8.35 3.97
C LEU A 31 -6.18 -7.96 4.57
N LEU A 32 -6.09 -6.80 5.23
CA LEU A 32 -4.85 -6.38 5.91
C LEU A 32 -4.39 -7.40 6.95
N LYS A 33 -5.33 -7.98 7.70
CA LYS A 33 -5.00 -8.94 8.76
C LYS A 33 -4.46 -10.23 8.17
N SER A 34 -5.06 -10.77 7.10
CA SER A 34 -4.58 -11.98 6.43
C SER A 34 -3.13 -11.82 5.95
N HIS A 35 -2.82 -10.72 5.24
CA HIS A 35 -1.47 -10.46 4.76
C HIS A 35 -0.46 -10.24 5.91
N TRP A 36 -0.89 -9.60 6.99
CA TRP A 36 -0.06 -9.47 8.19
C TRP A 36 0.22 -10.82 8.87
N GLU A 37 -0.77 -11.71 8.94
CA GLU A 37 -0.63 -13.07 9.49
C GLU A 37 0.30 -13.94 8.64
N GLU A 38 0.34 -13.72 7.32
CA GLU A 38 1.31 -14.33 6.40
C GLU A 38 2.74 -13.77 6.53
N LYS A 39 2.96 -12.82 7.47
CA LYS A 39 4.24 -12.14 7.71
C LYS A 39 4.74 -11.36 6.49
N GLU A 40 3.84 -10.94 5.62
CA GLU A 40 4.18 -10.09 4.48
C GLU A 40 4.73 -8.75 4.97
N ALA A 41 5.75 -8.21 4.30
CA ALA A 41 6.25 -6.89 4.67
C ALA A 41 5.27 -5.79 4.20
N PRO A 42 5.15 -4.66 4.92
CA PRO A 42 4.31 -3.55 4.50
C PRO A 42 4.60 -3.04 3.08
N PHE A 43 5.86 -3.12 2.66
CA PHE A 43 6.30 -2.71 1.32
C PHE A 43 5.78 -3.67 0.24
N ASP A 44 5.89 -4.97 0.47
CA ASP A 44 5.41 -6.00 -0.46
C ASP A 44 3.90 -5.89 -0.64
N PHE A 45 3.14 -5.70 0.45
CA PHE A 45 1.69 -5.47 0.37
C PHE A 45 1.34 -4.26 -0.51
N VAL A 46 2.03 -3.13 -0.34
CA VAL A 46 1.77 -1.92 -1.13
C VAL A 46 2.13 -2.13 -2.60
N SER A 47 3.22 -2.86 -2.89
CA SER A 47 3.62 -3.21 -4.25
C SER A 47 2.60 -4.14 -4.92
N TRP A 48 2.17 -5.18 -4.21
CA TRP A 48 1.13 -6.09 -4.64
C TRP A 48 -0.20 -5.36 -4.89
N PHE A 49 -0.61 -4.48 -3.97
CA PHE A 49 -1.83 -3.70 -4.11
C PHE A 49 -1.77 -2.79 -5.33
N GLY A 50 -0.66 -2.09 -5.51
CA GLY A 50 -0.42 -1.25 -6.69
C GLY A 50 -0.48 -2.03 -7.99
N ASN A 51 0.15 -3.21 -8.05
CA ASN A 51 0.14 -4.04 -9.25
C ASN A 51 -1.25 -4.67 -9.52
N LYS A 52 -1.95 -5.09 -8.47
CA LYS A 52 -3.27 -5.73 -8.59
C LYS A 52 -4.35 -4.78 -9.11
N TYR A 53 -4.29 -3.51 -8.71
CA TYR A 53 -5.26 -2.49 -9.09
C TYR A 53 -4.73 -1.53 -10.16
N ASP A 54 -3.58 -1.86 -10.78
CA ASP A 54 -2.93 -1.04 -11.80
C ASP A 54 -2.81 0.43 -11.39
N LEU A 55 -2.39 0.66 -10.13
CA LEU A 55 -2.26 2.01 -9.60
C LEU A 55 -0.98 2.65 -10.12
N ASP A 56 -1.11 3.85 -10.66
CA ASP A 56 0.01 4.66 -11.08
C ASP A 56 0.68 5.30 -9.85
N PRO A 57 1.95 4.97 -9.54
CA PRO A 57 2.65 5.65 -8.46
C PRO A 57 2.81 7.11 -8.84
N ARG A 58 2.57 8.03 -7.90
CA ARG A 58 2.76 9.48 -8.12
C ARG A 58 4.14 9.85 -8.65
N GLN A 59 5.15 9.02 -8.39
CA GLN A 59 6.50 9.21 -8.89
C GLN A 59 6.64 8.93 -10.41
N MET A 60 5.65 8.28 -11.04
CA MET A 60 5.65 7.96 -12.48
C MET A 60 5.35 9.18 -13.36
N PHE A 61 4.75 10.24 -12.80
CA PHE A 61 4.60 11.55 -13.46
C PHE A 61 5.95 12.27 -13.71
N GLY A 62 7.08 11.68 -13.33
CA GLY A 62 8.43 12.21 -13.59
C GLY A 62 9.16 11.65 -14.81
N HIS A 63 8.60 10.69 -15.58
CA HIS A 63 9.34 10.00 -16.65
C HIS A 63 8.71 10.04 -18.05
N LEU A 64 7.88 11.05 -18.35
CA LEU A 64 7.37 11.28 -19.71
C LEU A 64 7.67 12.67 -20.29
N CYS A 65 8.66 13.38 -19.75
CA CYS A 65 9.23 14.57 -20.39
C CYS A 65 10.75 14.60 -20.15
N GLY A 66 11.50 14.31 -21.21
CA GLY A 66 12.96 14.34 -21.26
C GLY A 66 13.47 13.82 -22.58
#